data_AF-A0A1Q7PZM2-F1
#
_entry.id   AF-A0A1Q7PZM2-F1
#
_cell.length_a   1.000
_cell.length_b   1.000
_cell.length_c   1.000
_cell.angle_alpha   90.00
_cell.angle_beta   90.00
_cell.angle_gamma   90.00
#
_symmetry.space_group_name_H-M   'P 1'
#
loop_
_entity.id
_entity.type
_entity.pdbx_description
1 polymer ?
#
loop_
_entity_poly.entity_id
_entity_poly.type
_entity_poly.pdbx_seq_one_letter_code
_entity_poly.pdbx_strand_id
1 'polypeptide(L)'
;MATTFFRPAMFAVIPAVVSKRDILPANSFFSAMDTGTEILGPALAGIIASQFGYAPLLYMDALTYVFSALCLLATSVSAARETVNERAAKRSMLSAIADGLQYIKQDALQRQLFMLIFPAYLVGSGLNALATPLAKGAVGITDAEFGTFNSVWGVGFLVASLLLGWFGGSLSRSVLIVGGFFLGFASSAAMGLSRSFDALLVTAFAVGVANTLNYVGMTTVLMERTQQKLIGRVMATRQVALGSIRVLSPLAFGALGDVIGVRQSIWIMAAMGTLGTAAVVAFSPALRRIDSTEGPAPLPKIWQSLVMPANPEFDRNEQARLNLYALAIMVFTWLAVAVRYPGYGIGLFLALLGTGYLGPFLKGRFSAMASEQAERMFASAQRMLTRSRGANETRK
;
A
#
# COMPACT_ATOMS: atom_id res chain seq x y z
N MET A 1 17.82 15.00 4.09
CA MET A 1 17.85 15.59 5.44
C MET A 1 16.68 16.54 5.70
N ALA A 2 16.31 17.44 4.78
CA ALA A 2 15.16 18.33 4.94
C ALA A 2 13.81 17.61 5.15
N THR A 3 13.60 16.47 4.49
CA THR A 3 12.36 15.67 4.57
C THR A 3 12.04 15.18 5.99
N THR A 4 13.07 14.96 6.82
CA THR A 4 12.92 14.53 8.23
C THR A 4 12.27 15.59 9.09
N PHE A 5 12.46 16.88 8.77
CA PHE A 5 11.81 18.00 9.42
C PHE A 5 10.47 18.33 8.76
N PHE A 6 10.39 18.19 7.43
CA PHE A 6 9.21 18.52 6.65
C PHE A 6 8.00 17.64 6.99
N ARG A 7 8.13 16.30 7.01
CA ARG A 7 6.99 15.39 7.25
C ARG A 7 6.28 15.66 8.60
N PRO A 8 6.98 15.75 9.74
CA PRO A 8 6.33 16.08 11.01
C PRO A 8 5.69 17.48 11.03
N ALA A 9 6.36 18.48 10.44
CA ALA A 9 5.80 19.83 10.33
C ALA A 9 4.52 19.85 9.49
N MET A 10 4.50 19.12 8.37
CA MET A 10 3.33 18.94 7.52
C MET A 10 2.15 18.34 8.29
N PHE A 11 2.37 17.24 9.02
CA PHE A 11 1.31 16.60 9.83
C PHE A 11 0.80 17.49 10.97
N ALA A 12 1.62 18.42 11.49
CA ALA A 12 1.19 19.38 12.50
C ALA A 12 0.37 20.53 11.90
N VAL A 13 0.68 20.95 10.68
CA VAL A 13 -0.01 22.05 9.99
C VAL A 13 -1.36 21.62 9.43
N ILE A 14 -1.51 20.36 8.95
CA ILE A 14 -2.76 19.89 8.33
C ILE A 14 -3.99 20.15 9.23
N PRO A 15 -4.04 19.70 10.51
CA PRO A 15 -5.18 19.95 11.39
C PRO A 15 -5.42 21.42 11.73
N ALA A 16 -4.43 22.30 11.51
CA ALA A 16 -4.54 23.74 11.73
C ALA A 16 -5.11 24.48 10.50
N VAL A 17 -5.04 23.88 9.31
CA VAL A 17 -5.49 24.47 8.04
C VAL A 17 -6.84 23.91 7.60
N VAL A 18 -7.18 22.67 7.97
CA VAL A 18 -8.48 22.06 7.65
C VAL A 18 -9.41 22.00 8.85
N SER A 19 -10.72 22.09 8.62
CA SER A 19 -11.71 21.92 9.69
C SER A 19 -11.65 20.49 10.24
N LYS A 20 -12.07 20.28 11.50
CA LYS A 20 -12.10 18.94 12.12
C LYS A 20 -12.86 17.90 11.30
N ARG A 21 -13.89 18.33 10.53
CA ARG A 21 -14.70 17.46 9.67
C ARG A 21 -13.96 17.05 8.40
N ASP A 22 -12.98 17.83 7.97
CA ASP A 22 -12.25 17.63 6.71
C ASP A 22 -10.88 16.94 6.90
N ILE A 23 -10.51 16.58 8.14
CA ILE A 23 -9.24 15.90 8.43
C ILE A 23 -9.14 14.55 7.69
N LEU A 24 -10.23 13.78 7.63
CA LEU A 24 -10.23 12.48 6.97
C LEU A 24 -10.17 12.60 5.43
N PRO A 25 -10.97 13.47 4.78
CA PRO A 25 -10.77 13.80 3.36
C PRO A 25 -9.35 14.29 3.04
N ALA A 26 -8.78 15.17 3.89
CA ALA A 26 -7.43 15.69 3.70
C ALA A 26 -6.36 14.58 3.79
N ASN A 27 -6.43 13.71 4.80
CA ASN A 27 -5.53 12.57 4.93
C ASN A 27 -5.66 11.57 3.77
N SER A 28 -6.88 11.35 3.28
CA SER A 28 -7.13 10.47 2.13
C SER A 28 -6.50 11.06 0.87
N PHE A 29 -6.64 12.37 0.64
CA PHE A 29 -6.00 13.08 -0.46
C PHE A 29 -4.47 13.00 -0.39
N PHE A 30 -3.87 13.22 0.79
CA PHE A 30 -2.42 13.07 0.98
C PHE A 30 -1.93 11.65 0.72
N SER A 31 -2.68 10.65 1.16
CA SER A 31 -2.33 9.24 0.91
C SER A 31 -2.39 8.91 -0.58
N ALA A 32 -3.39 9.44 -1.30
CA ALA A 32 -3.50 9.31 -2.74
C ALA A 32 -2.34 10.00 -3.47
N MET A 33 -1.92 11.18 -3.00
CA MET A 33 -0.75 11.90 -3.52
C MET A 33 0.56 11.13 -3.30
N ASP A 34 0.79 10.58 -2.09
CA ASP A 34 2.00 9.79 -1.76
C ASP A 34 2.07 8.56 -2.67
N THR A 35 0.96 7.81 -2.77
CA THR A 35 0.86 6.62 -3.64
C THR A 35 1.01 6.97 -5.13
N GLY A 36 0.37 8.06 -5.57
CA GLY A 36 0.46 8.53 -6.95
C GLY A 36 1.88 8.96 -7.32
N THR A 37 2.58 9.62 -6.40
CA THR A 37 3.98 10.05 -6.59
C THR A 37 4.92 8.85 -6.63
N GLU A 38 4.67 7.83 -5.80
CA GLU A 38 5.46 6.60 -5.77
C GLU A 38 5.34 5.79 -7.08
N ILE A 39 4.18 5.85 -7.73
CA ILE A 39 3.94 5.17 -9.02
C ILE A 39 4.42 6.02 -10.21
N LEU A 40 4.00 7.28 -10.29
CA LEU A 40 4.21 8.15 -11.45
C LEU A 40 5.60 8.82 -11.44
N GLY A 41 6.13 9.12 -10.25
CA GLY A 41 7.41 9.83 -10.09
C GLY A 41 8.56 9.10 -10.78
N PRO A 42 8.83 7.82 -10.45
CA PRO A 42 9.90 7.07 -11.10
C PRO A 42 9.70 6.87 -12.61
N ALA A 43 8.45 6.67 -13.08
CA ALA A 43 8.15 6.57 -14.50
C ALA A 43 8.52 7.86 -15.25
N LEU A 44 8.06 9.01 -14.75
CA LEU A 44 8.36 10.31 -15.36
C LEU A 44 9.86 10.62 -15.28
N ALA A 45 10.49 10.34 -14.13
CA ALA A 45 11.93 10.53 -13.95
C ALA A 45 12.74 9.67 -14.94
N GLY A 46 12.38 8.41 -15.14
CA GLY A 46 13.04 7.51 -16.10
C GLY A 46 12.88 7.99 -17.55
N ILE A 47 11.69 8.46 -17.93
CA ILE A 47 11.44 9.02 -19.27
C ILE A 47 12.30 10.27 -19.49
N ILE A 48 12.28 11.22 -18.56
CA ILE A 48 13.03 12.48 -18.69
C ILE A 48 14.54 12.20 -18.69
N ALA A 49 15.03 11.35 -17.78
CA ALA A 49 16.45 10.96 -17.74
C ALA A 49 16.90 10.32 -19.06
N SER A 50 16.07 9.45 -19.65
CA SER A 50 16.43 8.75 -20.89
C SER A 50 16.45 9.65 -22.14
N GLN A 51 15.56 10.65 -22.22
CA GLN A 51 15.41 11.51 -23.41
C GLN A 51 16.23 12.80 -23.33
N PHE A 52 16.29 13.41 -22.15
CA PHE A 52 16.89 14.72 -21.94
C PHE A 52 18.17 14.66 -21.08
N GLY A 53 18.48 13.50 -20.50
CA GLY A 53 19.60 13.33 -19.58
C GLY A 53 19.29 13.78 -18.15
N TYR A 54 20.27 13.59 -17.26
CA TYR A 54 20.11 13.86 -15.83
C TYR A 54 20.09 15.35 -15.47
N ALA A 55 20.78 16.21 -16.23
CA ALA A 55 20.84 17.64 -15.91
C ALA A 55 19.46 18.33 -16.01
N PRO A 56 18.69 18.18 -17.11
CA PRO A 56 17.32 18.71 -17.17
C PRO A 56 16.39 18.11 -16.11
N LEU A 57 16.51 16.81 -15.82
CA LEU A 57 15.75 16.17 -14.74
C LEU A 57 16.00 16.84 -13.38
N LEU A 58 17.26 17.09 -13.03
CA LEU A 58 17.63 17.76 -11.79
C LEU A 58 17.18 19.22 -11.74
N TYR A 59 17.20 19.94 -12.86
CA TYR A 59 16.65 21.29 -12.93
C TYR A 59 15.13 21.29 -12.75
N MET A 60 14.41 20.35 -13.36
CA MET A 60 12.97 20.21 -13.16
C MET A 60 12.65 19.88 -11.70
N ASP A 61 13.38 18.95 -11.08
CA ASP A 61 13.23 18.62 -9.66
C ASP A 61 13.44 19.87 -8.78
N ALA A 62 14.53 20.62 -8.99
CA ALA A 62 14.80 21.86 -8.27
C ALA A 62 13.67 22.90 -8.43
N LEU A 63 13.14 23.07 -9.65
CA LEU A 63 12.03 23.98 -9.92
C LEU A 63 10.75 23.57 -9.18
N THR A 64 10.46 22.28 -9.04
CA THR A 64 9.30 21.82 -8.25
C THR A 64 9.44 22.15 -6.77
N TYR A 65 10.64 22.07 -6.19
CA TYR A 65 10.89 22.49 -4.82
C TYR A 65 10.76 24.00 -4.63
N VAL A 66 11.22 24.80 -5.60
CA VAL A 66 11.02 26.27 -5.59
C VAL A 66 9.53 26.59 -5.65
N PHE A 67 8.78 25.95 -6.55
CA PHE A 67 7.35 26.10 -6.67
C PHE A 67 6.63 25.73 -5.35
N SER A 68 6.99 24.60 -4.75
CA SER A 68 6.46 24.18 -3.44
C SER A 68 6.75 25.20 -2.34
N ALA A 69 7.95 25.79 -2.32
CA ALA A 69 8.32 26.83 -1.35
C ALA A 69 7.48 28.10 -1.55
N LEU A 70 7.25 28.53 -2.79
CA LEU A 70 6.39 29.68 -3.11
C LEU A 70 4.94 29.45 -2.68
N CYS A 71 4.39 28.25 -2.91
CA CYS A 71 3.05 27.89 -2.44
C CYS A 71 2.95 27.93 -0.91
N LEU A 72 3.98 27.46 -0.20
CA LEU A 72 4.03 27.51 1.27
C LEU A 72 4.12 28.95 1.78
N LEU A 73 4.91 29.81 1.13
CA LEU A 73 4.99 31.25 1.48
C LEU A 73 3.67 31.98 1.25
N ALA A 74 2.91 31.59 0.23
CA ALA A 74 1.59 32.14 -0.05
C ALA A 74 0.52 31.64 0.95
N THR A 75 0.80 30.57 1.70
CA THR A 75 -0.15 29.99 2.65
C THR A 75 -0.02 30.71 4.00
N SER A 76 -1.04 31.49 4.39
CA SER A 76 -1.10 32.10 5.72
C SER A 76 -1.57 31.08 6.75
N VAL A 77 -0.62 30.33 7.33
CA VAL A 77 -0.93 29.51 8.50
C VAL A 77 -1.02 30.43 9.70
N SER A 78 -2.24 30.69 10.17
CA SER A 78 -2.49 31.37 11.44
C SER A 78 -2.09 30.41 12.57
N ALA A 79 -0.79 30.24 12.80
CA ALA A 79 -0.27 29.35 13.81
C ALA A 79 -0.77 29.84 15.18
N ALA A 80 -1.70 29.08 15.78
CA ALA A 80 -1.96 29.18 17.21
C ALA A 80 -0.63 28.91 17.90
N ARG A 81 -0.02 30.00 18.37
CA ARG A 81 1.32 30.06 18.95
C ARG A 81 1.27 29.48 20.36
N GLU A 82 0.91 28.21 20.50
CA GLU A 82 1.12 27.51 21.75
C GLU A 82 2.64 27.30 21.90
N THR A 83 3.21 27.96 22.90
CA THR A 83 4.61 27.87 23.29
C THR A 83 4.89 26.46 23.81
N VAL A 84 5.21 25.55 22.90
CA VAL A 84 5.67 24.21 23.28
C VAL A 84 7.01 24.35 23.98
N ASN A 85 7.03 24.14 25.30
CA ASN A 85 8.26 24.15 26.10
C ASN A 85 9.15 22.98 25.66
N GLU A 86 10.23 23.27 24.91
CA GLU A 86 11.07 22.27 24.26
C GLU A 86 11.69 21.24 25.22
N ARG A 87 12.05 21.67 26.44
CA ARG A 87 12.58 20.76 27.47
C ARG A 87 11.50 19.80 27.99
N ALA A 88 10.27 20.28 28.14
CA ALA A 88 9.13 19.45 28.51
C ALA A 88 8.77 18.48 27.36
N ALA A 89 8.84 18.93 26.10
CA ALA A 89 8.57 18.11 24.92
C ALA A 89 9.60 16.99 24.73
N LYS A 90 10.90 17.27 24.84
CA LYS A 90 11.96 16.24 24.74
C LYS A 90 11.89 15.22 25.87
N ARG A 91 11.66 15.67 27.11
CA ARG A 91 11.47 14.78 28.27
C ARG A 91 10.22 13.91 28.12
N SER A 92 9.15 14.48 27.58
CA SER A 92 7.91 13.76 27.23
C SER A 92 8.13 12.71 26.13
N MET A 93 8.93 13.00 25.10
CA MET A 93 9.21 12.07 24.01
C MET A 93 10.06 10.86 24.47
N LEU A 94 11.13 11.10 25.23
CA LEU A 94 11.95 10.01 25.79
C LEU A 94 11.14 9.16 26.78
N SER A 95 10.32 9.79 27.61
CA SER A 95 9.39 9.08 28.49
C SER A 95 8.37 8.26 27.70
N ALA A 96 7.82 8.81 26.61
CA ALA A 96 6.88 8.12 25.75
C ALA A 96 7.50 6.89 25.06
N ILE A 97 8.76 6.99 24.62
CA ILE A 97 9.51 5.86 24.07
C ILE A 97 9.77 4.81 25.15
N ALA A 98 10.14 5.22 26.36
CA ALA A 98 10.36 4.30 27.48
C ALA A 98 9.06 3.55 27.85
N ASP A 99 7.94 4.26 27.96
CA ASP A 99 6.62 3.68 28.22
C ASP A 99 6.19 2.72 27.11
N GLY A 100 6.39 3.10 25.85
CA GLY A 100 6.10 2.26 24.69
C GLY A 100 6.94 0.98 24.70
N LEU A 101 8.23 1.08 25.04
CA LEU A 101 9.12 -0.08 25.16
C LEU A 101 8.73 -0.98 26.33
N GLN A 102 8.34 -0.41 27.46
CA GLN A 102 7.85 -1.17 28.62
C GLN A 102 6.57 -1.94 28.26
N TYR A 103 5.64 -1.30 27.57
CA TYR A 103 4.42 -1.95 27.08
C TYR A 103 4.72 -3.10 26.12
N ILE A 104 5.60 -2.88 25.14
CA ILE A 104 6.04 -3.93 24.19
C ILE A 104 6.70 -5.10 24.93
N LYS A 105 7.46 -4.83 26.00
CA LYS A 105 8.09 -5.90 26.80
C LYS A 105 7.08 -6.74 27.58
N GLN A 106 6.03 -6.10 28.10
CA GLN A 106 5.00 -6.73 28.93
C GLN A 106 4.01 -7.56 28.10
N ASP A 107 3.64 -7.10 26.90
CA ASP A 107 2.75 -7.83 26.00
C ASP A 107 3.52 -8.79 25.09
N ALA A 108 3.28 -10.10 25.26
CA ALA A 108 4.00 -11.14 24.53
C ALA A 108 3.78 -11.07 23.01
N LEU A 109 2.60 -10.66 22.55
CA LEU A 109 2.29 -10.54 21.13
C LEU A 109 2.97 -9.30 20.53
N GLN A 110 2.94 -8.16 21.23
CA GLN A 110 3.63 -6.95 20.77
C GLN A 110 5.14 -7.11 20.74
N ARG A 111 5.72 -7.81 21.71
CA ARG A 111 7.15 -8.17 21.68
C ARG A 111 7.51 -8.95 20.42
N GLN A 112 6.67 -9.90 20.02
CA GLN A 112 6.90 -10.73 18.85
C GLN A 112 6.72 -9.94 17.55
N LEU A 113 5.67 -9.12 17.45
CA LEU A 113 5.46 -8.21 16.32
C LEU A 113 6.57 -7.15 16.23
N PHE A 114 7.17 -6.76 17.35
CA PHE A 114 8.32 -5.88 17.36
C PHE A 114 9.58 -6.60 16.84
N MET A 115 9.84 -7.83 17.28
CA MET A 115 10.96 -8.65 16.78
C MET A 115 10.84 -8.97 15.28
N LEU A 116 9.63 -9.26 14.80
CA LEU A 116 9.36 -9.61 13.40
C LEU A 116 9.60 -8.43 12.44
N ILE A 117 9.55 -7.19 12.95
CA ILE A 117 9.79 -5.99 12.16
C ILE A 117 11.25 -5.91 11.69
N PHE A 118 12.20 -6.37 12.51
CA PHE A 118 13.64 -6.25 12.24
C PHE A 118 14.04 -6.96 10.94
N PRO A 119 13.75 -8.26 10.72
CA PRO A 119 14.09 -8.93 9.48
C PRO A 119 13.37 -8.31 8.26
N ALA A 120 12.12 -7.85 8.40
CA ALA A 120 11.42 -7.15 7.30
C ALA A 120 12.17 -5.89 6.86
N TYR A 121 12.49 -5.01 7.80
CA TYR A 121 13.13 -3.74 7.49
C TYR A 121 14.60 -3.90 7.14
N LEU A 122 15.28 -4.91 7.69
CA LEU A 122 16.62 -5.29 7.29
C LEU A 122 16.64 -5.61 5.79
N VAL A 123 15.79 -6.54 5.34
CA VAL A 123 15.71 -6.92 3.93
C VAL A 123 15.18 -5.79 3.05
N GLY A 124 14.08 -5.15 3.44
CA GLY A 124 13.46 -4.10 2.62
C GLY A 124 14.37 -2.89 2.42
N SER A 125 15.07 -2.45 3.47
CA SER A 125 16.00 -1.33 3.36
C SER A 125 17.28 -1.71 2.63
N GLY A 126 17.80 -2.92 2.82
CA GLY A 126 18.98 -3.40 2.11
C GLY A 126 18.70 -3.60 0.62
N LEU A 127 17.51 -4.10 0.27
CA LEU A 127 17.08 -4.26 -1.12
C LEU A 127 16.95 -2.92 -1.83
N ASN A 128 16.44 -1.88 -1.17
CA ASN A 128 16.42 -0.52 -1.72
C ASN A 128 17.82 -0.02 -2.10
N ALA A 129 18.84 -0.35 -1.30
CA ALA A 129 20.22 0.03 -1.59
C ALA A 129 20.83 -0.77 -2.75
N LEU A 130 20.50 -2.06 -2.85
CA LEU A 130 21.02 -2.97 -3.87
C LEU A 130 20.21 -3.01 -5.16
N ALA A 131 19.00 -2.45 -5.19
CA ALA A 131 18.12 -2.46 -6.35
C ALA A 131 18.73 -1.72 -7.55
N THR A 132 19.31 -0.53 -7.34
CA THR A 132 19.96 0.23 -8.43
C THR A 132 21.21 -0.48 -8.96
N PRO A 133 22.17 -0.92 -8.12
CA PRO A 133 23.31 -1.72 -8.58
C PRO A 133 22.92 -3.03 -9.28
N LEU A 134 21.85 -3.69 -8.83
CA LEU A 134 21.36 -4.90 -9.48
C LEU A 134 20.78 -4.60 -10.87
N ALA A 135 19.82 -3.68 -10.93
CA ALA A 135 19.07 -3.40 -12.14
C ALA A 135 19.93 -2.74 -13.22
N LYS A 136 20.64 -1.67 -12.87
CA LYS A 136 21.48 -0.93 -13.82
C LYS A 136 22.88 -1.52 -14.01
N GLY A 137 23.45 -2.10 -12.96
CA GLY A 137 24.80 -2.69 -13.02
C GLY A 137 24.78 -4.14 -13.52
N ALA A 138 24.13 -5.04 -12.79
CA ALA A 138 24.20 -6.48 -13.04
C ALA A 138 23.22 -7.01 -14.12
N VAL A 139 22.13 -6.30 -14.39
CA VAL A 139 21.18 -6.63 -15.47
C VAL A 139 21.34 -5.69 -16.67
N GLY A 140 21.82 -4.46 -16.44
CA GLY A 140 22.15 -3.52 -17.52
C GLY A 140 20.94 -2.84 -18.15
N ILE A 141 19.84 -2.66 -17.40
CA ILE A 141 18.64 -2.01 -17.93
C ILE A 141 18.82 -0.51 -18.11
N THR A 142 18.10 0.06 -19.08
CA THR A 142 18.06 1.49 -19.39
C THR A 142 17.36 2.32 -18.31
N ASP A 143 17.50 3.65 -18.37
CA ASP A 143 16.86 4.55 -17.39
C ASP A 143 15.33 4.53 -17.45
N ALA A 144 14.76 4.39 -18.66
CA ALA A 144 13.33 4.24 -18.84
C ALA A 144 12.82 2.91 -18.27
N GLU A 145 13.57 1.83 -18.46
CA GLU A 145 13.29 0.52 -17.88
C GLU A 145 13.42 0.54 -16.35
N PHE A 146 14.42 1.25 -15.81
CA PHE A 146 14.57 1.43 -14.37
C PHE A 146 13.43 2.25 -13.74
N GLY A 147 12.95 3.28 -14.44
CA GLY A 147 11.73 4.01 -14.05
C GLY A 147 10.52 3.08 -14.01
N THR A 148 10.36 2.25 -15.05
CA THR A 148 9.29 1.23 -15.13
C THR A 148 9.38 0.21 -14.00
N PHE A 149 10.59 -0.28 -13.69
CA PHE A 149 10.85 -1.20 -12.59
C PHE A 149 10.37 -0.65 -11.24
N ASN A 150 10.69 0.62 -10.93
CA ASN A 150 10.23 1.26 -9.70
C ASN A 150 8.72 1.49 -9.69
N SER A 151 8.12 1.89 -10.82
CA SER A 151 6.68 2.05 -10.92
C SER A 151 5.93 0.74 -10.72
N VAL A 152 6.43 -0.38 -11.26
CA VAL A 152 5.83 -1.71 -11.07
C VAL A 152 5.90 -2.15 -9.60
N TRP A 153 6.95 -1.77 -8.88
CA TRP A 153 7.02 -1.95 -7.42
C TRP A 153 5.86 -1.22 -6.73
N GLY A 154 5.65 0.07 -7.03
CA GLY A 154 4.52 0.86 -6.49
C GLY A 154 3.15 0.32 -6.89
N VAL A 155 3.00 -0.23 -8.09
CA VAL A 155 1.77 -0.90 -8.54
C VAL A 155 1.49 -2.15 -7.68
N GLY A 156 2.51 -2.95 -7.37
CA GLY A 156 2.38 -4.08 -6.45
C GLY A 156 1.87 -3.65 -5.08
N PHE A 157 2.36 -2.50 -4.58
CA PHE A 157 1.90 -1.94 -3.31
C PHE A 157 0.40 -1.59 -3.34
N LEU A 158 -0.04 -0.91 -4.39
CA LEU A 158 -1.43 -0.50 -4.60
C LEU A 158 -2.36 -1.71 -4.79
N VAL A 159 -1.97 -2.69 -5.60
CA VAL A 159 -2.80 -3.89 -5.82
C VAL A 159 -3.00 -4.64 -4.50
N ALA A 160 -1.95 -4.84 -3.72
CA ALA A 160 -2.06 -5.53 -2.45
C ALA A 160 -2.90 -4.74 -1.42
N SER A 161 -2.84 -3.41 -1.40
CA SER A 161 -3.62 -2.61 -0.45
C SER A 161 -5.13 -2.68 -0.77
N LEU A 162 -5.49 -2.66 -2.05
CA LEU A 162 -6.87 -2.86 -2.50
C LEU A 162 -7.37 -4.27 -2.20
N LEU A 163 -6.57 -5.29 -2.50
CA LEU A 163 -6.92 -6.68 -2.21
C LEU A 163 -7.11 -6.92 -0.71
N LEU A 164 -6.26 -6.34 0.14
CA LEU A 164 -6.44 -6.38 1.59
C LEU A 164 -7.67 -5.61 2.06
N GLY A 165 -7.98 -4.48 1.44
CA GLY A 165 -9.21 -3.73 1.73
C GLY A 165 -10.49 -4.53 1.45
N TRP A 166 -10.48 -5.36 0.40
CA TRP A 166 -11.64 -6.19 0.03
C TRP A 166 -11.69 -7.54 0.76
N PHE A 167 -10.54 -8.23 0.86
CA PHE A 167 -10.48 -9.61 1.34
C PHE A 167 -9.80 -9.77 2.71
N GLY A 168 -9.07 -8.76 3.20
CA GLY A 168 -8.23 -8.86 4.39
C GLY A 168 -9.00 -9.23 5.66
N GLY A 169 -10.31 -8.93 5.74
CA GLY A 169 -11.16 -9.36 6.85
C GLY A 169 -11.48 -10.86 6.88
N SER A 170 -11.30 -11.57 5.77
CA SER A 170 -11.60 -13.00 5.63
C SER A 170 -10.40 -13.93 5.80
N LEU A 171 -9.17 -13.38 5.75
CA LEU A 171 -7.96 -14.15 5.92
C LEU A 171 -7.48 -14.14 7.39
N SER A 172 -6.89 -15.27 7.80
CA SER A 172 -6.13 -15.36 9.05
C SER A 172 -5.04 -14.28 9.08
N ARG A 173 -4.97 -13.53 10.19
CA ARG A 173 -3.96 -12.46 10.34
C ARG A 173 -2.56 -13.06 10.40
N SER A 174 -2.42 -14.23 11.03
CA SER A 174 -1.17 -14.98 11.08
C SER A 174 -0.70 -15.40 9.68
N VAL A 175 -1.60 -15.90 8.85
CA VAL A 175 -1.28 -16.32 7.47
C VAL A 175 -0.90 -15.11 6.61
N LEU A 176 -1.63 -14.00 6.71
CA LEU A 176 -1.31 -12.78 5.98
C LEU A 176 0.08 -12.24 6.33
N ILE A 177 0.39 -12.14 7.62
CA ILE A 177 1.67 -11.62 8.09
C ILE A 177 2.80 -12.59 7.70
N VAL A 178 2.74 -13.84 8.16
CA VAL A 178 3.82 -14.82 7.94
C VAL A 178 3.99 -15.14 6.46
N GLY A 179 2.89 -15.30 5.71
CA GLY A 179 2.91 -15.48 4.27
C GLY A 179 3.51 -14.28 3.53
N GLY A 180 3.17 -13.06 3.95
CA GLY A 180 3.77 -11.83 3.42
C GLY A 180 5.28 -11.76 3.63
N PHE A 181 5.78 -12.19 4.78
CA PHE A 181 7.22 -12.26 5.06
C PHE A 181 7.95 -13.23 4.12
N PHE A 182 7.48 -14.48 4.07
CA PHE A 182 8.11 -15.50 3.23
C PHE A 182 8.00 -15.16 1.74
N LEU A 183 6.86 -14.61 1.29
CA LEU A 183 6.70 -14.11 -0.07
C LEU A 183 7.71 -13.00 -0.36
N GLY A 184 7.91 -12.05 0.56
CA GLY A 184 8.85 -10.95 0.40
C GLY A 184 10.30 -11.43 0.27
N PHE A 185 10.73 -12.36 1.13
CA PHE A 185 12.09 -12.91 1.07
C PHE A 185 12.32 -13.79 -0.16
N ALA A 186 11.35 -14.63 -0.51
CA ALA A 186 11.42 -15.45 -1.73
C ALA A 186 11.48 -14.56 -2.98
N SER A 187 10.66 -13.51 -3.04
CA SER A 187 10.65 -12.56 -4.17
C SER A 187 11.96 -11.77 -4.25
N SER A 188 12.54 -11.41 -3.10
CA SER A 188 13.84 -10.73 -3.02
C SER A 188 14.98 -11.65 -3.48
N ALA A 189 14.99 -12.92 -3.06
CA ALA A 189 15.95 -13.92 -3.53
C ALA A 189 15.81 -14.16 -5.04
N ALA A 190 14.57 -14.28 -5.54
CA ALA A 190 14.27 -14.41 -6.96
C ALA A 190 14.73 -13.18 -7.75
N MET A 191 14.62 -11.98 -7.19
CA MET A 191 15.14 -10.76 -7.80
C MET A 191 16.68 -10.83 -7.99
N GLY A 192 17.40 -11.39 -7.03
CA GLY A 192 18.84 -11.63 -7.15
C GLY A 192 19.24 -12.61 -8.26
N LEU A 193 18.31 -13.49 -8.69
CA LEU A 193 18.46 -14.40 -9.83
C LEU A 193 18.11 -13.78 -11.19
N SER A 194 17.35 -12.69 -11.20
CA SER A 194 16.86 -12.08 -12.43
C SER A 194 18.01 -11.67 -13.35
N ARG A 195 17.97 -12.16 -14.59
CA ARG A 195 18.91 -11.81 -15.67
C ARG A 195 18.26 -11.03 -16.80
N SER A 196 16.93 -10.93 -16.79
CA SER A 196 16.14 -10.23 -17.80
C SER A 196 15.32 -9.13 -17.15
N PHE A 197 14.97 -8.13 -17.95
CA PHE A 197 14.08 -7.05 -17.55
C PHE A 197 12.72 -7.58 -17.07
N ASP A 198 12.12 -8.53 -17.80
CA ASP A 198 10.82 -9.12 -17.42
C ASP A 198 10.85 -9.81 -16.05
N ALA A 199 11.95 -10.50 -15.73
CA ALA A 199 12.10 -11.16 -14.44
C ALA A 199 12.23 -10.14 -13.30
N LEU A 200 12.88 -8.99 -13.54
CA LEU A 200 12.91 -7.88 -12.61
C LEU A 200 11.53 -7.27 -12.38
N LEU A 201 10.70 -7.12 -13.42
CA LEU A 201 9.33 -6.59 -13.26
C LEU A 201 8.46 -7.50 -12.41
N VAL A 202 8.46 -8.81 -12.70
CA VAL A 202 7.66 -9.79 -11.93
C VAL A 202 8.09 -9.81 -10.46
N THR A 203 9.40 -9.83 -10.21
CA THR A 203 9.93 -9.85 -8.85
C THR A 203 9.72 -8.52 -8.12
N ALA A 204 9.81 -7.37 -8.80
CA ALA A 204 9.49 -6.06 -8.23
C ALA A 204 8.03 -5.96 -7.82
N PHE A 205 7.11 -6.43 -8.66
CA PHE A 205 5.70 -6.49 -8.34
C PHE A 205 5.44 -7.36 -7.10
N ALA A 206 6.04 -8.56 -7.05
CA ALA A 206 5.88 -9.47 -5.93
C ALA A 206 6.47 -8.93 -4.62
N VAL A 207 7.61 -8.23 -4.68
CA VAL A 207 8.18 -7.51 -3.53
C VAL A 207 7.25 -6.38 -3.07
N GLY A 208 6.66 -5.62 -3.99
CA GLY A 208 5.66 -4.58 -3.67
C GLY A 208 4.44 -5.15 -2.94
N VAL A 209 3.88 -6.24 -3.46
CA VAL A 209 2.76 -6.95 -2.82
C VAL A 209 3.13 -7.41 -1.41
N ALA A 210 4.28 -8.08 -1.27
CA ALA A 210 4.76 -8.55 0.02
C ALA A 210 4.99 -7.41 1.01
N ASN A 211 5.52 -6.28 0.56
CA ASN A 211 5.75 -5.11 1.41
C ASN A 211 4.44 -4.62 2.04
N THR A 212 3.37 -4.49 1.24
CA THR A 212 2.04 -4.10 1.74
C THR A 212 1.46 -5.11 2.71
N LEU A 213 1.54 -6.41 2.40
CA LEU A 213 1.05 -7.47 3.30
C LEU A 213 1.70 -7.38 4.67
N ASN A 214 3.02 -7.18 4.70
CA ASN A 214 3.77 -7.00 5.95
C ASN A 214 3.39 -5.70 6.66
N TYR A 215 3.40 -4.58 5.94
CA TYR A 215 3.15 -3.26 6.54
C TYR A 215 1.73 -3.16 7.10
N VAL A 216 0.72 -3.48 6.29
CA VAL A 216 -0.69 -3.40 6.68
C VAL A 216 -1.00 -4.43 7.75
N GLY A 217 -0.61 -5.69 7.56
CA GLY A 217 -0.87 -6.75 8.54
C GLY A 217 -0.28 -6.44 9.92
N MET A 218 0.99 -6.02 9.97
CA MET A 218 1.64 -5.70 11.25
C MET A 218 1.11 -4.42 11.89
N THR A 219 0.70 -3.44 11.10
CA THR A 219 0.17 -2.18 11.61
C THR A 219 -1.25 -2.37 12.15
N THR A 220 -2.09 -3.15 11.47
CA THR A 220 -3.45 -3.47 11.92
C THR A 220 -3.44 -4.26 13.21
N VAL A 221 -2.69 -5.36 13.31
CA VAL A 221 -2.64 -6.15 14.56
C VAL A 221 -2.07 -5.31 15.72
N LEU A 222 -1.11 -4.43 15.44
CA LEU A 222 -0.60 -3.50 16.46
C LEU A 222 -1.72 -2.58 16.97
N MET A 223 -2.48 -1.95 16.06
CA MET A 223 -3.56 -1.02 16.41
C MET A 223 -4.70 -1.72 17.16
N GLU A 224 -5.10 -2.92 16.74
CA GLU A 224 -6.19 -3.69 17.38
C GLU A 224 -5.84 -4.11 18.83
N ARG A 225 -4.57 -4.41 19.10
CA ARG A 225 -4.12 -4.94 20.39
C ARG A 225 -3.62 -3.87 21.36
N THR A 226 -3.23 -2.71 20.84
CA THR A 226 -2.67 -1.64 21.66
C THR A 226 -3.80 -0.77 22.20
N GLN A 227 -3.78 -0.50 23.51
CA GLN A 227 -4.71 0.45 24.12
C GLN A 227 -4.61 1.81 23.42
N GLN A 228 -5.76 2.44 23.12
CA GLN A 228 -5.83 3.69 22.33
C GLN A 228 -4.90 4.80 22.86
N LYS A 229 -4.73 4.90 24.18
CA LYS A 229 -3.85 5.89 24.85
C LYS A 229 -2.36 5.63 24.63
N LEU A 230 -1.96 4.42 24.25
CA LEU A 230 -0.57 3.99 24.10
C LEU A 230 -0.14 3.81 22.63
N ILE A 231 -1.08 3.84 21.67
CA ILE A 231 -0.78 3.64 20.23
C ILE A 231 0.34 4.57 19.75
N GLY A 232 0.25 5.86 20.06
CA GLY A 232 1.27 6.85 19.67
C GLY A 232 2.65 6.56 20.27
N ARG A 233 2.70 6.07 21.50
CA ARG A 233 3.95 5.73 22.22
C ARG A 233 4.62 4.48 21.63
N VAL A 234 3.82 3.45 21.35
CA VAL A 234 4.27 2.19 20.74
C VAL A 234 4.73 2.43 19.30
N MET A 235 4.01 3.23 18.51
CA MET A 235 4.41 3.62 17.16
C MET A 235 5.71 4.43 17.17
N ALA A 236 5.86 5.40 18.07
CA ALA A 236 7.10 6.17 18.19
C ALA A 236 8.30 5.26 18.54
N THR A 237 8.12 4.33 19.47
CA THR A 237 9.15 3.35 19.85
C THR A 237 9.57 2.48 18.67
N ARG A 238 8.60 1.98 17.89
CA ARG A 238 8.87 1.26 16.63
C ARG A 238 9.64 2.12 15.63
N GLN A 239 9.22 3.36 15.40
CA GLN A 239 9.88 4.23 14.42
C GLN A 239 11.34 4.55 14.79
N VAL A 240 11.64 4.72 16.08
CA VAL A 240 13.02 4.90 16.56
C VAL A 240 13.85 3.64 16.29
N ALA A 241 13.33 2.46 16.64
CA ALA A 241 14.03 1.19 16.38
C ALA A 241 14.29 0.96 14.89
N LEU A 242 13.29 1.29 14.05
CA LEU A 242 13.37 1.20 12.60
C LEU A 242 14.34 2.21 11.99
N GLY A 243 14.45 3.40 12.58
CA GLY A 243 15.35 4.45 12.12
C GLY A 243 16.81 4.00 12.07
N SER A 244 17.26 3.23 13.08
CA SER A 244 18.61 2.67 13.11
C SER A 244 18.85 1.66 11.97
N ILE A 245 17.87 0.79 11.71
CA ILE A 245 17.96 -0.24 10.66
C ILE A 245 18.00 0.39 9.27
N ARG A 246 17.24 1.47 9.05
CA ARG A 246 17.21 2.20 7.77
C ARG A 246 18.57 2.79 7.37
N VAL A 247 19.46 3.00 8.33
CA VAL A 247 20.83 3.48 8.07
C VAL A 247 21.81 2.30 8.02
N LEU A 248 21.75 1.41 9.01
CA LEU A 248 22.70 0.30 9.14
C LEU A 248 22.56 -0.74 8.03
N SER A 249 21.32 -1.03 7.59
CA SER A 249 21.08 -2.06 6.59
C SER A 249 21.66 -1.70 5.21
N PRO A 250 21.36 -0.52 4.61
CA PRO A 250 21.99 -0.08 3.36
C PRO A 250 23.51 -0.05 3.43
N LEU A 251 24.08 0.41 4.55
CA LEU A 251 25.53 0.46 4.74
C LEU A 251 26.15 -0.94 4.75
N ALA A 252 25.57 -1.86 5.51
CA ALA A 252 26.08 -3.22 5.62
C ALA A 252 25.96 -3.97 4.29
N PHE A 253 24.79 -3.96 3.66
CA PHE A 253 24.56 -4.69 2.41
C PHE A 253 25.18 -4.01 1.19
N GLY A 254 25.33 -2.68 1.19
CA GLY A 254 26.07 -1.94 0.18
C GLY A 254 27.55 -2.33 0.19
N ALA A 255 28.21 -2.25 1.35
CA ALA A 255 29.61 -2.67 1.50
C ALA A 255 29.80 -4.16 1.19
N LEU A 256 28.84 -5.01 1.58
CA LEU A 256 28.85 -6.42 1.21
C LEU A 256 28.72 -6.60 -0.31
N GLY A 257 27.86 -5.80 -0.97
CA GLY A 257 27.73 -5.75 -2.41
C GLY A 257 29.03 -5.45 -3.16
N ASP A 258 29.88 -4.59 -2.59
CA ASP A 258 31.19 -4.25 -3.16
C ASP A 258 32.21 -5.38 -3.04
N VAL A 259 32.16 -6.17 -1.95
CA VAL A 259 33.15 -7.22 -1.67
C VAL A 259 32.79 -8.56 -2.31
N ILE A 260 31.56 -9.03 -2.12
CA ILE A 260 31.14 -10.37 -2.57
C ILE A 260 30.25 -10.34 -3.82
N GLY A 261 29.80 -9.16 -4.24
CA GLY A 261 28.90 -8.96 -5.37
C GLY A 261 27.44 -8.76 -4.96
N VAL A 262 26.75 -7.91 -5.72
CA VAL A 262 25.35 -7.49 -5.49
C VAL A 262 24.41 -8.69 -5.41
N ARG A 263 24.55 -9.68 -6.30
CA ARG A 263 23.67 -10.85 -6.34
C ARG A 263 23.84 -11.69 -5.07
N GLN A 264 25.07 -12.04 -4.68
CA GLN A 264 25.31 -12.81 -3.45
C GLN A 264 24.79 -12.07 -2.21
N SER A 265 24.96 -10.75 -2.13
CA SER A 265 24.45 -9.93 -1.04
C SER A 265 22.94 -9.99 -0.89
N ILE A 266 22.18 -9.98 -2.01
CA ILE A 266 20.72 -10.12 -1.99
C ILE A 266 20.29 -11.49 -1.45
N TRP A 267 21.02 -12.55 -1.81
CA TRP A 267 20.72 -13.89 -1.33
C TRP A 267 21.01 -14.06 0.16
N ILE A 268 22.15 -13.55 0.63
CA ILE A 268 22.50 -13.55 2.06
C ILE A 268 21.45 -12.78 2.84
N MET A 269 21.05 -11.61 2.34
CA MET A 269 20.00 -10.80 2.94
C MET A 269 18.66 -11.55 3.01
N ALA A 270 18.23 -12.19 1.92
CA ALA A 270 16.99 -12.97 1.90
C ALA A 270 17.06 -14.19 2.83
N ALA A 271 18.21 -14.87 2.90
CA ALA A 271 18.43 -15.98 3.81
C ALA A 271 18.40 -15.53 5.28
N MET A 272 19.07 -14.42 5.61
CA MET A 272 19.04 -13.82 6.95
C MET A 272 17.61 -13.41 7.35
N GLY A 273 16.85 -12.80 6.44
CA GLY A 273 15.46 -12.45 6.66
C GLY A 273 14.59 -13.69 6.90
N THR A 274 14.75 -14.72 6.07
CA THR A 274 14.00 -15.99 6.17
C THR A 274 14.30 -16.70 7.47
N LEU A 275 15.58 -16.86 7.81
CA LEU A 275 16.02 -17.53 9.05
C LEU A 275 15.61 -16.71 10.28
N GLY A 276 15.74 -15.39 10.23
CA GLY A 276 15.32 -14.50 11.31
C GLY A 276 13.81 -14.59 11.59
N THR A 277 13.00 -14.51 10.54
CA THR A 277 11.54 -14.66 10.66
C THR A 277 11.15 -16.08 11.06
N ALA A 278 11.79 -17.12 10.51
CA ALA A 278 11.53 -18.50 10.90
C ALA A 278 11.87 -18.75 12.38
N ALA A 279 12.98 -18.21 12.89
CA ALA A 279 13.34 -18.27 14.29
C ALA A 279 12.29 -17.57 15.15
N VAL A 280 11.91 -16.33 14.80
CA VAL A 280 10.86 -15.60 15.54
C VAL A 280 9.56 -16.40 15.55
N VAL A 281 9.11 -16.95 14.43
CA VAL A 281 7.88 -17.76 14.34
C VAL A 281 7.98 -19.07 15.12
N ALA A 282 9.13 -19.74 15.11
CA ALA A 282 9.36 -21.00 15.83
C ALA A 282 9.30 -20.80 17.36
N PHE A 283 9.90 -19.71 17.86
CA PHE A 283 9.92 -19.38 19.29
C PHE A 283 8.68 -18.59 19.76
N SER A 284 7.69 -18.37 18.89
CA SER A 284 6.53 -17.53 19.17
C SER A 284 5.20 -18.28 19.05
N PRO A 285 4.75 -18.97 20.11
CA PRO A 285 3.43 -19.61 20.14
C PRO A 285 2.28 -18.60 19.98
N ALA A 286 2.47 -17.34 20.39
CA ALA A 286 1.43 -16.32 20.34
C ALA A 286 1.16 -15.80 18.91
N LEU A 287 2.15 -15.80 18.01
CA LEU A 287 1.93 -15.54 16.58
C LEU A 287 1.04 -16.61 15.92
N ARG A 288 1.08 -17.86 16.39
CA ARG A 288 0.20 -18.95 15.91
C ARG A 288 -1.21 -18.88 16.48
N ARG A 289 -1.42 -18.05 17.51
CA ARG A 289 -2.67 -17.88 18.26
C ARG A 289 -3.34 -16.52 18.03
N ILE A 290 -2.84 -15.70 17.08
CA ILE A 290 -3.41 -14.38 16.80
C ILE A 290 -4.90 -14.50 16.45
N ASP A 291 -5.29 -15.57 15.76
CA ASP A 291 -6.68 -15.81 15.37
C ASP A 291 -7.54 -16.41 16.51
N SER A 292 -6.94 -16.87 17.61
CA SER A 292 -7.63 -17.57 18.72
C SER A 292 -8.13 -16.68 19.86
N THR A 293 -7.93 -15.37 19.76
CA THR A 293 -8.55 -14.38 20.67
C THR A 293 -9.55 -13.60 19.86
N GLU A 294 -10.84 -13.90 20.08
CA GLU A 294 -12.03 -13.33 19.43
C GLU A 294 -11.74 -12.57 18.14
N GLY A 295 -11.57 -13.32 17.04
CA GLY A 295 -11.91 -12.77 15.74
C GLY A 295 -13.39 -12.36 15.75
N PRO A 296 -13.79 -11.31 15.02
CA PRO A 296 -15.17 -10.87 15.01
C PRO A 296 -16.10 -12.04 14.64
N ALA A 297 -17.27 -12.09 15.28
CA ALA A 297 -18.26 -13.15 15.06
C ALA A 297 -18.50 -13.38 13.55
N PRO A 298 -18.66 -14.64 13.11
CA PRO A 298 -18.87 -14.93 11.69
C PRO A 298 -20.09 -14.16 11.19
N LEU A 299 -19.92 -13.46 10.06
CA LEU A 299 -20.95 -12.59 9.49
C LEU A 299 -22.31 -13.33 9.38
N PRO A 300 -23.45 -12.66 9.67
CA PRO A 300 -24.76 -13.24 9.36
C PRO A 300 -24.89 -13.51 7.85
N LYS A 301 -25.60 -14.57 7.45
CA LYS A 301 -25.65 -15.07 6.05
C LYS A 301 -25.97 -14.03 4.95
N ILE A 302 -26.71 -12.97 5.29
CA ILE A 302 -27.04 -11.85 4.38
C ILE A 302 -25.86 -10.86 4.20
N TRP A 303 -24.96 -10.79 5.16
CA TRP A 303 -23.73 -9.98 5.12
C TRP A 303 -22.51 -10.76 4.59
N GLN A 304 -22.59 -12.10 4.60
CA GLN A 304 -21.73 -13.00 3.82
C GLN A 304 -21.94 -12.85 2.29
N SER A 305 -23.03 -12.22 1.85
CA SER A 305 -23.32 -11.96 0.43
C SER A 305 -22.99 -10.54 -0.07
N LEU A 306 -22.58 -9.59 0.79
CA LEU A 306 -22.36 -8.18 0.42
C LEU A 306 -21.21 -7.43 1.14
N VAL A 307 -20.43 -8.04 2.04
CA VAL A 307 -19.19 -7.49 2.70
C VAL A 307 -19.39 -6.20 3.53
N MET A 308 -20.62 -5.93 3.96
CA MET A 308 -21.04 -4.92 4.95
C MET A 308 -21.04 -3.43 4.52
N PRO A 309 -21.93 -2.62 5.13
CA PRO A 309 -22.21 -1.22 4.80
C PRO A 309 -21.18 -0.24 5.33
N ALA A 310 -21.16 0.91 4.67
CA ALA A 310 -20.68 2.20 5.14
C ALA A 310 -20.90 2.44 6.65
N ASN A 311 -19.82 2.88 7.29
CA ASN A 311 -19.83 3.67 8.51
C ASN A 311 -20.79 4.89 8.30
N PRO A 312 -21.69 5.25 9.24
CA PRO A 312 -22.70 6.29 9.04
C PRO A 312 -22.16 7.69 8.74
N GLU A 313 -20.84 7.90 8.86
CA GLU A 313 -20.19 9.18 8.58
C GLU A 313 -19.66 9.34 7.15
N PHE A 314 -19.64 8.29 6.32
CA PHE A 314 -19.14 8.35 4.93
C PHE A 314 -20.18 7.88 3.93
N ASP A 315 -20.62 8.80 3.06
CA ASP A 315 -21.65 8.58 2.06
C ASP A 315 -21.23 7.50 1.04
N ARG A 316 -22.08 6.48 0.90
CA ARG A 316 -21.89 5.28 0.06
C ARG A 316 -21.52 5.58 -1.39
N ASN A 317 -21.86 6.77 -1.89
CA ASN A 317 -21.64 7.16 -3.28
C ASN A 317 -20.22 7.62 -3.59
N GLU A 318 -19.45 8.14 -2.63
CA GLU A 318 -18.09 8.64 -2.90
C GLU A 318 -17.07 7.51 -3.02
N GLN A 319 -17.12 6.52 -2.12
CA GLN A 319 -16.20 5.40 -2.14
C GLN A 319 -16.41 4.49 -3.37
N ALA A 320 -17.65 4.34 -3.82
CA ALA A 320 -17.98 3.63 -5.05
C ALA A 320 -17.43 4.34 -6.30
N ARG A 321 -17.50 5.68 -6.34
CA ARG A 321 -16.93 6.49 -7.44
C ARG A 321 -15.41 6.42 -7.45
N LEU A 322 -14.75 6.51 -6.29
CA LEU A 322 -13.30 6.37 -6.16
C LEU A 322 -12.81 4.99 -6.62
N ASN A 323 -13.52 3.92 -6.26
CA ASN A 323 -13.22 2.58 -6.76
C ASN A 323 -13.44 2.45 -8.26
N LEU A 324 -14.46 3.12 -8.81
CA LEU A 324 -14.72 3.17 -10.25
C LEU A 324 -13.63 3.94 -11.00
N TYR A 325 -13.14 5.06 -10.44
CA TYR A 325 -12.02 5.82 -10.99
C TYR A 325 -10.72 5.01 -10.94
N ALA A 326 -10.47 4.28 -9.86
CA ALA A 326 -9.32 3.38 -9.76
C ALA A 326 -9.40 2.22 -10.77
N LEU A 327 -10.59 1.62 -10.96
CA LEU A 327 -10.85 0.63 -12.00
C LEU A 327 -10.66 1.20 -13.41
N ALA A 328 -11.10 2.44 -13.65
CA ALA A 328 -10.90 3.13 -14.90
C ALA A 328 -9.41 3.39 -15.15
N ILE A 329 -8.65 3.85 -14.15
CA ILE A 329 -7.20 4.04 -14.23
C ILE A 329 -6.50 2.69 -14.49
N MET A 330 -6.93 1.62 -13.83
CA MET A 330 -6.41 0.27 -14.03
C MET A 330 -6.64 -0.20 -15.47
N VAL A 331 -7.87 -0.09 -15.98
CA VAL A 331 -8.22 -0.47 -17.36
C VAL A 331 -7.49 0.41 -18.38
N PHE A 332 -7.35 1.70 -18.12
CA PHE A 332 -6.71 2.64 -19.03
C PHE A 332 -5.18 2.44 -19.09
N THR A 333 -4.54 2.23 -17.94
CA THR A 333 -3.11 1.90 -17.85
C THR A 333 -2.85 0.54 -18.47
N TRP A 334 -3.77 -0.40 -18.29
CA TRP A 334 -3.67 -1.73 -18.86
C TRP A 334 -3.88 -1.74 -20.38
N LEU A 335 -4.84 -0.96 -20.90
CA LEU A 335 -5.01 -0.72 -22.33
C LEU A 335 -3.78 -0.01 -22.92
N ALA A 336 -3.16 0.92 -22.19
CA ALA A 336 -1.92 1.55 -22.63
C ALA A 336 -0.75 0.54 -22.76
N VAL A 337 -0.65 -0.41 -21.82
CA VAL A 337 0.32 -1.52 -21.89
C VAL A 337 -0.04 -2.51 -23.02
N ALA A 338 -1.31 -2.83 -23.21
CA ALA A 338 -1.78 -3.73 -24.27
C ALA A 338 -1.60 -3.13 -25.68
N VAL A 339 -1.76 -1.81 -25.83
CA VAL A 339 -1.48 -1.08 -27.07
C VAL A 339 0.02 -1.02 -27.36
N ARG A 340 0.87 -0.93 -26.33
CA ARG A 340 2.34 -0.93 -26.45
C ARG A 340 2.91 -2.34 -26.70
N TYR A 341 2.30 -3.39 -26.16
CA TYR A 341 2.76 -4.79 -26.25
C TYR A 341 1.59 -5.78 -26.46
N PRO A 342 1.09 -5.93 -27.71
CA PRO A 342 -0.17 -6.61 -28.01
C PRO A 342 -0.19 -8.12 -27.69
N GLY A 343 0.96 -8.80 -27.71
CA GLY A 343 1.05 -10.24 -27.38
C GLY A 343 0.96 -10.55 -25.89
N TYR A 344 1.44 -9.65 -25.02
CA TYR A 344 1.55 -9.88 -23.57
C TYR A 344 0.42 -9.24 -22.78
N GLY A 345 -0.15 -8.14 -23.28
CA GLY A 345 -1.35 -7.53 -22.71
C GLY A 345 -2.44 -8.59 -22.63
N ILE A 346 -3.02 -8.98 -23.75
CA ILE A 346 -4.16 -9.90 -23.81
C ILE A 346 -3.91 -11.22 -23.04
N GLY A 347 -2.70 -11.78 -23.13
CA GLY A 347 -2.33 -13.00 -22.39
C GLY A 347 -2.31 -12.86 -20.87
N LEU A 348 -1.80 -11.75 -20.32
CA LEU A 348 -1.76 -11.50 -18.87
C LEU A 348 -3.15 -11.21 -18.29
N PHE A 349 -4.02 -10.54 -19.04
CA PHE A 349 -5.41 -10.31 -18.62
C PHE A 349 -6.29 -11.52 -18.76
N LEU A 350 -6.10 -12.33 -19.80
CA LEU A 350 -6.75 -13.63 -19.89
C LEU A 350 -6.20 -14.61 -18.85
N ALA A 351 -4.93 -14.49 -18.43
CA ALA A 351 -4.39 -15.26 -17.31
C ALA A 351 -4.95 -14.78 -15.97
N LEU A 352 -5.07 -13.47 -15.73
CA LEU A 352 -5.66 -12.91 -14.50
C LEU A 352 -7.18 -13.12 -14.42
N LEU A 353 -7.89 -13.10 -15.54
CA LEU A 353 -9.30 -13.49 -15.64
C LEU A 353 -9.49 -15.01 -15.59
N GLY A 354 -8.52 -15.75 -16.13
CA GLY A 354 -8.52 -17.21 -16.29
C GLY A 354 -8.02 -17.99 -15.07
N THR A 355 -7.28 -17.35 -14.15
CA THR A 355 -7.01 -17.89 -12.81
C THR A 355 -8.27 -17.77 -11.94
N GLY A 356 -9.26 -18.60 -12.26
CA GLY A 356 -10.16 -19.23 -11.30
C GLY A 356 -11.42 -18.51 -10.81
N TYR A 357 -11.58 -17.18 -10.94
CA TYR A 357 -12.66 -16.50 -10.21
C TYR A 357 -13.66 -15.62 -10.99
N LEU A 358 -13.41 -15.24 -12.25
CA LEU A 358 -14.33 -14.32 -12.98
C LEU A 358 -15.21 -14.97 -14.07
N GLY A 359 -14.85 -16.16 -14.58
CA GLY A 359 -15.58 -16.81 -15.69
C GLY A 359 -17.06 -17.12 -15.37
N PRO A 360 -17.38 -17.75 -14.22
CA PRO A 360 -18.77 -17.98 -13.80
C PRO A 360 -19.49 -16.68 -13.39
N PHE A 361 -18.75 -15.68 -12.91
CA PHE A 361 -19.26 -14.41 -12.41
C PHE A 361 -19.85 -13.53 -13.52
N LEU A 362 -19.21 -13.49 -14.69
CA LEU A 362 -19.68 -12.70 -15.83
C LEU A 362 -20.90 -13.36 -16.52
N LYS A 363 -20.92 -14.70 -16.58
CA LYS A 363 -21.99 -15.45 -17.27
C LYS A 363 -23.33 -15.38 -16.53
N GLY A 364 -23.32 -15.42 -15.19
CA GLY A 364 -24.53 -15.33 -14.36
C GLY A 364 -25.11 -13.91 -14.21
N ARG A 365 -24.27 -12.87 -14.29
CA ARG A 365 -24.73 -11.48 -14.14
C ARG A 365 -25.35 -10.91 -15.42
N PHE A 366 -24.81 -11.24 -16.59
CA PHE A 366 -25.42 -10.80 -17.86
C PHE A 366 -26.81 -11.41 -18.08
N SER A 367 -27.03 -12.67 -17.69
CA SER A 367 -28.35 -13.30 -17.77
C SER A 367 -29.35 -12.70 -16.78
N ALA A 368 -28.92 -12.42 -15.55
CA ALA A 368 -29.79 -11.86 -14.50
C ALA A 368 -30.15 -10.38 -14.75
N MET A 369 -29.20 -9.60 -15.27
CA MET A 369 -29.43 -8.18 -15.59
C MET A 369 -30.34 -8.02 -16.81
N ALA A 370 -30.21 -8.93 -17.80
CA ALA A 370 -31.11 -8.99 -18.95
C ALA A 370 -32.54 -9.40 -18.56
N SER A 371 -32.71 -10.36 -17.63
CA SER A 371 -34.04 -10.75 -17.15
C SER A 371 -34.71 -9.65 -16.33
N GLU A 372 -33.96 -8.96 -15.48
CA GLU A 372 -34.49 -7.89 -14.62
C GLU A 372 -34.86 -6.63 -15.41
N GLN A 373 -34.09 -6.29 -16.47
CA GLN A 373 -34.48 -5.22 -17.40
C GLN A 373 -35.69 -5.60 -18.26
N ALA A 374 -35.80 -6.86 -18.71
CA ALA A 374 -36.96 -7.34 -19.45
C ALA A 374 -38.25 -7.30 -18.61
N GLU A 375 -38.19 -7.70 -17.33
CA GLU A 375 -39.33 -7.62 -16.40
C GLU A 375 -39.75 -6.18 -16.11
N ARG A 376 -38.78 -5.26 -15.94
CA ARG A 376 -39.08 -3.83 -15.71
C ARG A 376 -39.72 -3.18 -16.94
N MET A 377 -39.30 -3.56 -18.15
CA MET A 377 -39.95 -3.12 -19.40
C MET A 377 -41.37 -3.69 -19.55
N PHE A 378 -41.59 -4.95 -19.16
CA PHE A 378 -42.94 -5.54 -19.17
C PHE A 378 -43.87 -4.86 -18.15
N ALA A 379 -43.39 -4.58 -16.95
CA ALA A 379 -44.15 -3.94 -15.89
C ALA A 379 -44.45 -2.44 -16.17
N SER A 380 -43.62 -1.76 -16.97
CA SER A 380 -43.88 -0.39 -17.41
C SER A 380 -44.91 -0.37 -18.56
N ALA A 381 -44.83 -1.32 -19.49
CA ALA A 381 -45.81 -1.49 -20.57
C ALA A 381 -47.23 -1.82 -20.02
N GLN A 382 -47.34 -2.72 -19.04
CA GLN A 382 -48.62 -3.02 -18.37
C GLN A 382 -49.23 -1.81 -17.64
N ARG A 383 -48.38 -0.96 -17.04
CA ARG A 383 -48.83 0.28 -16.37
C ARG A 383 -49.31 1.35 -17.35
N MET A 384 -48.73 1.41 -18.55
CA MET A 384 -49.22 2.29 -19.61
C MET A 384 -50.57 1.81 -20.18
N LEU A 385 -50.73 0.49 -20.36
CA LEU A 385 -51.99 -0.09 -20.87
C LEU A 385 -53.16 0.04 -19.88
N THR A 386 -52.90 -0.07 -18.58
CA THR A 386 -53.92 0.13 -17.53
C THR A 386 -54.31 1.59 -17.35
N ARG A 387 -53.36 2.54 -17.49
CA ARG A 387 -53.68 3.99 -17.53
C ARG A 387 -54.51 4.39 -18.76
N SER A 388 -54.25 3.77 -19.92
CA SER A 388 -55.03 3.99 -21.14
C SER A 388 -56.48 3.50 -21.01
N ARG A 389 -56.74 2.39 -20.30
CA ARG A 389 -58.11 1.91 -20.04
C ARG A 389 -58.87 2.76 -19.03
N GLY A 390 -58.23 3.22 -17.95
CA GLY A 390 -58.89 4.08 -16.95
C GLY A 390 -59.25 5.48 -17.44
N ALA A 391 -58.54 6.00 -18.44
CA ALA A 391 -58.84 7.30 -19.06
C ALA A 391 -60.03 7.27 -20.04
N ASN A 392 -60.45 6.08 -20.48
CA ASN A 392 -61.59 5.92 -21.41
C ASN A 392 -62.93 5.63 -20.69
N GLU A 393 -62.91 5.20 -19.43
CA GLU A 393 -64.12 4.97 -18.63
C GLU A 393 -64.61 6.23 -17.89
N THR A 394 -63.84 7.32 -17.89
CA THR A 394 -64.23 8.62 -17.31
C THR A 394 -64.78 9.61 -18.35
N ARG A 395 -65.02 9.16 -19.60
CA ARG A 395 -65.51 10.01 -20.70
C ARG A 395 -66.73 9.45 -21.44
N LYS A 396 -67.48 8.56 -20.81
CA LYS A 396 -68.88 8.22 -21.16
C LYS A 396 -69.74 8.51 -19.94
#